data_AF-A0A850NWQ0-F1
#
_entry.id   AF-A0A850NWQ0-F1
#
_cell.length_a   1.000
_cell.length_b   1.000
_cell.length_c   1.000
_cell.angle_alpha   90.00
_cell.angle_beta   90.00
_cell.angle_gamma   90.00
#
_symmetry.space_group_name_H-M   'P 1'
#
loop_
_entity.id
_entity.type
_entity.pdbx_description
1 polymer ?
#
loop_
_entity_poly.entity_id
_entity_poly.type
_entity_poly.pdbx_seq_one_letter_code
_entity_poly.pdbx_strand_id
1 'polypeptide(L)'
;MALVLSPEPMIADWLTALDAQIARSSAFFAGKPVILDLGLLAADDEGLDGLVPALTERGIRLIAIEGGSPDWEATRGWDWPDAL
;
A
#
# COMPACT_ATOMS: atom_id res chain seq x y z
N MET A 1 8.09 -2.18 15.80
CA MET A 1 8.53 -2.64 14.46
C MET A 1 7.38 -2.43 13.50
N ALA A 2 7.59 -1.65 12.44
CA ALA A 2 6.60 -1.47 11.38
C ALA A 2 6.76 -2.57 10.33
N LEU A 3 5.66 -2.91 9.67
CA LEU A 3 5.69 -3.75 8.47
C LEU A 3 5.87 -2.84 7.25
N VAL A 4 6.70 -3.22 6.30
CA VAL A 4 6.84 -2.50 5.04
C VAL A 4 6.17 -3.32 3.94
N LEU A 5 5.31 -2.68 3.15
CA LEU A 5 4.74 -3.26 1.93
C LEU A 5 5.35 -2.52 0.74
N SER A 6 6.08 -3.23 -0.09
CA SER A 6 6.61 -2.72 -1.35
C SER A 6 5.82 -3.34 -2.51
N PRO A 7 4.75 -2.69 -3.00
CA PRO A 7 4.03 -3.12 -4.20
C PRO A 7 4.95 -3.14 -5.42
N GLU A 8 4.70 -4.10 -6.30
CA GLU A 8 5.38 -4.26 -7.58
C GLU A 8 4.40 -3.93 -8.73
N PRO A 9 4.90 -3.64 -9.94
CA PRO A 9 4.06 -3.50 -11.13
C PRO A 9 3.15 -4.71 -11.31
N MET A 10 2.02 -4.52 -11.99
CA MET A 10 0.87 -5.43 -11.94
C MET A 10 0.24 -5.49 -10.54
N ILE A 11 -0.19 -4.31 -10.06
CA ILE A 11 -0.70 -4.09 -8.70
C ILE A 11 -1.86 -5.03 -8.35
N ALA A 12 -2.72 -5.39 -9.31
CA ALA A 12 -3.82 -6.32 -9.09
C ALA A 12 -3.35 -7.74 -8.70
N ASP A 13 -2.31 -8.25 -9.37
CA ASP A 13 -1.70 -9.55 -9.04
C ASP A 13 -1.01 -9.49 -7.68
N TRP A 14 -0.31 -8.38 -7.39
CA TRP A 14 0.32 -8.15 -6.09
C TRP A 14 -0.72 -8.11 -4.95
N LEU A 15 -1.83 -7.41 -5.13
CA LEU A 15 -2.94 -7.37 -4.16
C LEU A 15 -3.54 -8.77 -3.92
N THR A 16 -3.68 -9.57 -4.98
CA THR A 16 -4.15 -10.96 -4.88
C THR A 16 -3.19 -11.81 -4.04
N ALA A 17 -1.88 -11.64 -4.23
CA ALA A 17 -0.87 -12.32 -3.41
C ALA A 17 -0.91 -11.87 -1.95
N LEU A 18 -1.10 -10.56 -1.69
CA LEU A 18 -1.26 -10.00 -0.36
C LEU A 18 -2.48 -10.60 0.36
N ASP A 19 -3.61 -10.76 -0.33
CA ASP A 19 -4.81 -11.38 0.23
C ASP A 19 -4.55 -12.82 0.69
N ALA A 20 -3.83 -13.60 -0.11
CA ALA A 20 -3.42 -14.96 0.26
C ALA A 20 -2.49 -14.97 1.49
N GLN A 21 -1.61 -13.97 1.65
CA GLN A 21 -0.75 -13.82 2.82
C GLN A 21 -1.55 -13.46 4.07
N ILE A 22 -2.47 -12.51 3.98
CA ILE A 22 -3.37 -12.12 5.07
C ILE A 22 -4.21 -13.30 5.53
N ALA A 23 -4.78 -14.07 4.59
CA ALA A 23 -5.57 -15.25 4.91
C ALA A 23 -4.78 -16.31 5.68
N ARG A 24 -3.48 -16.47 5.39
CA ARG A 24 -2.60 -17.41 6.08
C ARG A 24 -2.15 -16.92 7.45
N SER A 25 -1.95 -15.62 7.61
CA SER A 25 -1.31 -15.01 8.79
C SER A 25 -2.07 -13.78 9.29
N SER A 26 -3.38 -13.91 9.50
CA SER A 26 -4.26 -12.79 9.87
C SER A 26 -3.78 -12.03 11.13
N ALA A 27 -3.28 -12.76 12.13
CA ALA A 27 -2.71 -12.18 13.36
C ALA A 27 -1.44 -11.35 13.12
N PHE A 28 -0.73 -11.56 12.02
CA PHE A 28 0.48 -10.80 11.70
C PHE A 28 0.17 -9.40 11.17
N PHE A 29 -0.97 -9.21 10.51
CA PHE A 29 -1.38 -7.91 9.95
C PHE A 29 -2.28 -7.12 10.91
N ALA A 30 -2.97 -7.80 11.82
CA ALA A 30 -3.89 -7.18 12.76
C ALA A 30 -3.23 -6.07 13.60
N GLY A 31 -3.66 -4.83 13.37
CA GLY A 31 -3.26 -3.65 14.16
C GLY A 31 -1.80 -3.21 13.98
N LYS A 32 -1.07 -3.78 13.00
CA LYS A 32 0.32 -3.38 12.77
C LYS A 32 0.40 -2.07 12.01
N PRO A 33 1.27 -1.14 12.42
CA PRO A 33 1.60 0.02 11.60
C PRO A 33 2.32 -0.44 10.33
N VAL A 34 1.84 0.01 9.18
CA VAL A 34 2.40 -0.33 7.86
C VAL A 34 2.98 0.91 7.18
N ILE A 35 4.15 0.75 6.59
CA ILE A 35 4.76 1.71 5.67
C ILE A 35 4.53 1.18 4.27
N LEU A 36 4.00 2.02 3.38
CA LEU A 36 3.85 1.71 1.96
C LEU A 36 5.05 2.28 1.20
N ASP A 37 5.88 1.43 0.61
CA ASP A 37 7.05 1.82 -0.16
C ASP A 37 6.77 1.70 -1.66
N LEU A 38 6.63 2.83 -2.33
CA LEU A 38 6.35 2.90 -3.77
C LEU A 38 7.62 2.91 -4.63
N GLY A 39 8.80 2.64 -4.05
CA GLY A 39 10.08 2.73 -4.76
C GLY A 39 10.24 1.79 -5.96
N LEU A 40 9.36 0.79 -6.09
CA LEU A 40 9.33 -0.14 -7.24
C LEU A 40 8.29 0.23 -8.31
N LEU A 41 7.49 1.27 -8.07
CA LEU A 41 6.41 1.70 -8.95
C LEU A 41 6.74 3.02 -9.65
N ALA A 42 6.16 3.21 -10.84
CA ALA A 42 6.11 4.47 -11.56
C ALA A 42 4.77 5.18 -11.32
N ALA A 43 4.73 6.48 -11.61
CA ALA A 43 3.54 7.31 -11.42
C ALA A 43 2.34 6.91 -12.30
N ASP A 44 2.60 6.17 -13.37
CA ASP A 44 1.66 5.71 -14.39
C ASP A 44 1.40 4.20 -14.36
N ASP A 45 1.90 3.48 -13.33
CA ASP A 45 1.59 2.06 -13.16
C ASP A 45 0.08 1.83 -12.99
N GLU A 46 -0.43 0.84 -13.71
CA GLU A 46 -1.86 0.54 -13.74
C GLU A 46 -2.37 0.09 -12.36
N GLY A 47 -3.45 0.73 -11.90
CA GLY A 47 -4.11 0.42 -10.63
C GLY A 47 -3.49 1.11 -9.42
N LEU A 48 -2.50 1.99 -9.62
CA LEU A 48 -1.92 2.78 -8.53
C LEU A 48 -2.98 3.62 -7.82
N ASP A 49 -3.89 4.27 -8.55
CA ASP A 49 -4.93 5.11 -7.96
C ASP A 49 -5.80 4.39 -6.93
N GLY A 50 -6.06 3.09 -7.14
CA GLY A 50 -6.84 2.24 -6.24
C GLY A 50 -6.06 1.60 -5.10
N LEU A 51 -4.72 1.75 -5.04
CA LEU A 51 -3.87 1.01 -4.11
C LEU A 51 -4.15 1.33 -2.63
N VAL A 52 -4.14 2.61 -2.24
CA VAL A 52 -4.39 3.02 -0.85
C VAL A 52 -5.81 2.65 -0.38
N PRO A 53 -6.88 2.91 -1.17
CA PRO A 53 -8.22 2.40 -0.86
C PRO A 53 -8.24 0.89 -0.65
N ALA A 54 -7.64 0.12 -1.57
CA ALA A 54 -7.61 -1.34 -1.51
C ALA A 54 -6.91 -1.87 -0.25
N LEU A 55 -5.82 -1.24 0.19
CA LEU A 55 -5.15 -1.59 1.45
C LEU A 55 -6.02 -1.27 2.67
N THR A 56 -6.68 -0.12 2.66
CA THR A 56 -7.57 0.31 3.75
C THR A 56 -8.76 -0.63 3.92
N GLU A 57 -9.38 -1.08 2.83
CA GLU A 57 -10.46 -2.07 2.84
C GLU A 57 -10.05 -3.42 3.45
N ARG A 58 -8.76 -3.76 3.36
CA ARG A 58 -8.16 -4.96 3.97
C ARG A 58 -7.81 -4.77 5.46
N GLY A 59 -8.16 -3.62 6.04
CA GLY A 59 -7.87 -3.28 7.44
C GLY A 59 -6.41 -2.93 7.68
N ILE A 60 -5.64 -2.60 6.63
CA ILE A 60 -4.24 -2.22 6.74
C ILE A 60 -4.16 -0.74 7.14
N ARG A 61 -3.49 -0.47 8.26
CA ARG A 61 -3.28 0.89 8.75
C ARG A 61 -1.93 1.42 8.28
N LEU A 62 -1.96 2.26 7.25
CA LEU A 62 -0.79 3.01 6.79
C LEU A 62 -0.41 4.08 7.83
N ILE A 63 0.87 4.21 8.10
CA ILE A 63 1.45 5.25 8.98
C ILE A 63 2.48 6.13 8.26
N ALA A 64 2.94 5.70 7.09
CA ALA A 64 3.84 6.44 6.23
C ALA A 64 3.74 5.88 4.80
N ILE A 65 4.02 6.72 3.82
CA ILE A 65 4.19 6.35 2.42
C ILE A 65 5.54 6.91 1.97
N GLU A 66 6.36 6.07 1.35
CA GLU A 66 7.72 6.39 0.90
C GLU A 66 7.86 6.07 -0.60
N GLY A 67 8.87 6.63 -1.26
CA GLY A 67 9.19 6.33 -2.66
C GLY A 67 8.22 6.89 -3.71
N GLY A 68 7.06 7.41 -3.30
CA GLY A 68 6.11 8.09 -4.19
C GLY A 68 5.97 9.59 -3.92
N SER A 69 5.10 10.24 -4.69
CA SER A 69 4.81 11.67 -4.54
C SER A 69 3.30 11.95 -4.53
N PRO A 70 2.82 12.89 -3.69
CA PRO A 70 1.44 13.40 -3.73
C PRO A 70 1.13 14.20 -5.01
N ASP A 71 2.16 14.59 -5.78
CA ASP A 71 1.98 15.29 -7.05
C ASP A 71 1.64 14.36 -8.22
N TRP A 72 1.74 13.03 -8.04
CA TRP A 72 1.37 12.07 -9.07
C TRP A 72 -0.14 12.09 -9.32
N GLU A 73 -0.56 12.01 -10.59
CA GLU A 73 -1.97 12.08 -10.93
C GLU A 73 -2.78 10.93 -10.28
N ALA A 74 -2.21 9.73 -10.24
CA ALA A 74 -2.80 8.57 -9.61
C ALA A 74 -3.00 8.73 -8.09
N THR A 75 -2.18 9.52 -7.40
CA THR A 75 -2.18 9.61 -5.93
C THR A 75 -2.93 10.84 -5.39
N ARG A 76 -3.51 11.68 -6.27
CA ARG A 76 -4.19 12.93 -5.87
C ARG A 76 -5.36 12.74 -4.91
N GLY A 77 -6.00 11.58 -4.94
CA GLY A 77 -7.14 11.24 -4.09
C GLY A 77 -6.76 10.55 -2.78
N TRP A 78 -5.48 10.31 -2.53
CA TRP A 78 -5.04 9.58 -1.36
C TRP A 78 -5.01 10.45 -0.11
N ASP A 79 -5.35 9.83 1.02
CA ASP A 79 -5.08 10.38 2.35
C ASP A 79 -3.63 10.05 2.70
N TRP A 80 -2.72 10.98 2.41
CA TRP A 80 -1.30 10.82 2.72
C TRP A 80 -1.12 10.95 4.23
N PRO A 81 -0.65 9.89 4.93
CA PRO A 81 -0.40 9.98 6.36
C PRO A 81 0.72 11.00 6.63
N ASP A 82 0.54 11.83 7.65
CA ASP A 82 1.63 12.69 8.16
C ASP A 82 2.84 11.82 8.46
N ALA A 83 3.97 12.08 7.79
CA ALA A 83 5.22 11.42 8.09
C ALA A 83 5.59 11.72 9.54
N LEU A 84 5.63 10.67 10.38
CA LEU A 84 6.00 10.75 11.81
C LEU A 84 7.41 11.32 12.03
#